data_AF-X1SS10-F1
#
_entry.id   AF-X1SS10-F1
#
_cell.length_a   1.000
_cell.length_b   1.000
_cell.length_c   1.000
_cell.angle_alpha   90.00
_cell.angle_beta   90.00
_cell.angle_gamma   90.00
#
_symmetry.space_group_name_H-M   'P 1'
#
loop_
_entity.id
_entity.type
_entity.pdbx_description
1 polymer ?
#
loop_
_entity_poly.entity_id
_entity_poly.type
_entity_poly.pdbx_seq_one_letter_code
_entity_poly.pdbx_strand_id
1 'polypeptide(L)'
;AINKNPNPKPLALALSWVHRYLINRMYPMGGRITHEQHLTILDKHPELNESVAFYLNLKKLGRQYWPAITVACHYLFTRIDIPMANDFMERYLTGVGIDTLTDPVGVLRSQIPLEATKRVRPVGDQIFGLFAFAWNARRNGREQKQNYKLRKHSRIRPKIDGFPRELLLERQEELPLFEEEEE
;
A
#
# COMPACT_ATOMS: atom_id res chain seq x y z
N ALA A 1 -12.71 -3.84 17.88
CA ALA A 1 -11.34 -4.36 17.83
C ALA A 1 -10.29 -3.30 17.49
N ILE A 2 -10.53 -2.42 16.49
CA ILE A 2 -9.55 -1.39 16.06
C ILE A 2 -9.18 -0.39 17.17
N ASN A 3 -10.15 0.11 17.96
CA ASN A 3 -9.87 1.05 19.06
C ASN A 3 -9.12 0.42 20.24
N LYS A 4 -9.09 -0.92 20.33
CA LYS A 4 -8.31 -1.66 21.32
C LYS A 4 -6.89 -1.98 20.83
N ASN A 5 -6.61 -1.72 19.54
CA ASN A 5 -5.29 -1.86 18.98
C ASN A 5 -4.41 -0.71 19.47
N PRO A 6 -3.12 -0.92 19.78
CA PRO A 6 -2.21 0.17 20.15
C PRO A 6 -2.12 1.25 19.07
N ASN A 7 -2.44 0.96 17.81
CA ASN A 7 -2.25 1.88 16.68
C ASN A 7 -3.49 1.98 15.77
N PRO A 8 -4.61 2.55 16.24
CA PRO A 8 -5.89 2.51 15.53
C PRO A 8 -5.89 3.34 14.24
N LYS A 9 -5.23 4.51 14.23
CA LYS A 9 -5.23 5.42 13.07
C LYS A 9 -4.41 4.89 11.89
N PRO A 10 -3.12 4.49 12.04
CA PRO A 10 -2.36 3.90 10.93
C PRO A 10 -3.03 2.64 10.38
N LEU A 11 -3.60 1.81 11.25
CA LEU A 11 -4.32 0.60 10.88
C LEU A 11 -5.55 0.89 10.02
N ALA A 12 -6.44 1.79 10.46
CA ALA A 12 -7.65 2.15 9.70
C ALA A 12 -7.33 2.74 8.31
N LEU A 13 -6.27 3.55 8.21
CA LEU A 13 -5.85 4.11 6.92
C LEU A 13 -5.23 3.05 6.00
N ALA A 14 -4.43 2.13 6.54
CA ALA A 14 -3.87 1.01 5.77
C ALA A 14 -4.97 0.04 5.31
N LEU A 15 -5.91 -0.31 6.20
CA LEU A 15 -7.09 -1.12 5.89
C LEU A 15 -7.86 -0.55 4.71
N SER A 16 -8.02 0.78 4.67
CA SER A 16 -8.71 1.45 3.57
C SER A 16 -8.03 1.24 2.22
N TRP A 17 -6.70 1.20 2.17
CA TRP A 17 -5.95 0.93 0.93
C TRP A 17 -5.92 -0.54 0.55
N VAL A 18 -5.79 -1.43 1.54
CA VAL A 18 -5.90 -2.88 1.31
C VAL A 18 -7.27 -3.20 0.74
N HIS A 19 -8.34 -2.71 1.36
CA HIS A 19 -9.71 -2.91 0.88
C HIS A 19 -9.87 -2.53 -0.59
N ARG A 20 -9.47 -1.30 -0.93
CA ARG A 20 -9.49 -0.76 -2.30
C ARG A 20 -8.77 -1.66 -3.29
N TYR A 21 -7.61 -2.20 -2.91
CA TYR A 21 -6.88 -3.14 -3.74
C TYR A 21 -7.65 -4.45 -3.93
N LEU A 22 -8.17 -5.04 -2.85
CA LEU A 22 -8.87 -6.32 -2.88
C LEU A 22 -10.13 -6.27 -3.76
N ILE A 23 -10.93 -5.20 -3.67
CA ILE A 23 -12.15 -5.02 -4.48
C ILE A 23 -11.91 -4.44 -5.89
N ASN A 24 -10.64 -4.30 -6.32
CA ASN A 24 -10.27 -3.70 -7.60
C ASN A 24 -10.73 -2.23 -7.79
N ARG A 25 -10.76 -1.43 -6.72
CA ARG A 25 -11.29 -0.07 -6.73
C ARG A 25 -10.39 0.90 -5.97
N MET A 26 -9.41 1.49 -6.66
CA MET A 26 -8.38 2.35 -6.05
C MET A 26 -8.86 3.74 -5.62
N TYR A 27 -9.99 4.20 -6.16
CA TYR A 27 -10.63 5.47 -5.81
C TYR A 27 -12.00 5.23 -5.16
N PRO A 28 -12.34 5.89 -4.04
CA PRO A 28 -13.63 5.74 -3.39
C PRO A 28 -14.74 6.32 -4.28
N MET A 29 -15.72 5.50 -4.66
CA MET A 29 -17.00 5.97 -5.19
C MET A 29 -18.06 5.48 -4.20
N GLY A 30 -18.72 6.42 -3.51
CA GLY A 30 -19.65 6.15 -2.42
C GLY A 30 -18.92 5.89 -1.10
N GLY A 31 -19.28 6.66 -0.06
CA GLY A 31 -18.97 6.40 1.34
C GLY A 31 -17.51 6.39 1.78
N ARG A 32 -17.28 6.83 3.02
CA ARG A 32 -16.11 6.36 3.77
C ARG A 32 -16.33 4.89 4.13
N ILE A 33 -15.27 4.08 4.13
CA ILE A 33 -15.34 2.72 4.68
C ILE A 33 -15.82 2.83 6.13
N THR A 34 -16.87 2.09 6.46
CA THR A 34 -17.48 2.14 7.79
C THR A 34 -16.59 1.43 8.81
N HIS A 35 -16.81 1.70 10.10
CA HIS A 35 -16.08 1.02 11.17
C HIS A 35 -16.26 -0.50 11.10
N GLU A 36 -17.48 -0.97 10.84
CA GLU A 36 -17.79 -2.40 10.72
C GLU A 36 -17.07 -3.04 9.55
N GLN A 37 -17.04 -2.38 8.38
CA GLN A 37 -16.28 -2.86 7.23
C GLN A 37 -14.78 -2.96 7.56
N HIS A 38 -14.21 -1.98 8.27
CA HIS A 38 -12.82 -2.11 8.74
C HIS A 38 -12.62 -3.29 9.69
N LEU A 39 -13.57 -3.58 10.59
CA LEU A 39 -13.49 -4.73 11.49
C LEU A 39 -13.55 -6.04 10.71
N THR A 40 -14.49 -6.19 9.78
CA THR A 40 -14.61 -7.42 8.98
C THR A 40 -13.35 -7.68 8.14
N ILE A 41 -12.74 -6.63 7.58
CA ILE A 41 -11.48 -6.76 6.85
C ILE A 41 -10.35 -7.16 7.81
N LEU A 42 -10.29 -6.56 9.00
CA LEU A 42 -9.28 -6.88 10.00
C LEU A 42 -9.41 -8.32 10.50
N ASP A 43 -10.64 -8.81 10.68
CA ASP A 43 -10.91 -10.19 11.10
C ASP A 43 -10.50 -11.20 10.02
N LYS A 44 -10.69 -10.84 8.73
CA LYS A 44 -10.24 -11.64 7.58
C LYS A 44 -8.73 -11.53 7.33
N HIS A 45 -8.09 -10.45 7.78
CA HIS A 45 -6.69 -10.12 7.50
C HIS A 45 -5.94 -9.63 8.75
N PRO A 46 -5.83 -10.46 9.81
CA PRO A 46 -5.24 -10.05 11.08
C PRO A 46 -3.75 -9.68 10.97
N GLU A 47 -3.03 -10.20 9.97
CA GLU A 47 -1.60 -9.98 9.74
C GLU A 47 -1.28 -8.55 9.29
N LEU A 48 -2.30 -7.76 8.95
CA LEU A 48 -2.12 -6.33 8.74
C LEU A 48 -1.60 -5.62 10.00
N ASN A 49 -1.92 -6.15 11.20
CA ASN A 49 -1.37 -5.65 12.45
C ASN A 49 0.15 -5.76 12.51
N GLU A 50 0.70 -6.86 12.02
CA GLU A 50 2.15 -7.08 11.96
C GLU A 50 2.80 -6.06 11.02
N SER A 51 2.16 -5.77 9.88
CA SER A 51 2.62 -4.74 8.94
C SER A 51 2.61 -3.34 9.54
N VAL A 52 1.59 -3.00 10.36
CA VAL A 52 1.55 -1.73 11.10
C VAL A 52 2.68 -1.68 12.12
N ALA A 53 2.86 -2.74 12.91
CA ALA A 53 3.92 -2.80 13.92
C ALA A 53 5.32 -2.68 13.29
N PHE A 54 5.57 -3.43 12.23
CA PHE A 54 6.80 -3.38 11.43
C PHE A 54 7.11 -1.96 10.95
N TYR A 55 6.13 -1.30 10.33
CA TYR A 55 6.27 0.07 9.85
C TYR A 55 6.56 1.07 10.96
N LEU A 56 5.91 0.95 12.12
CA LEU A 56 6.11 1.86 13.25
C LEU A 56 7.50 1.73 13.88
N ASN A 57 8.06 0.52 13.89
CA ASN A 57 9.43 0.29 14.32
C ASN A 57 10.42 0.98 13.38
N LEU A 58 10.22 0.86 12.06
CA LEU A 58 11.09 1.45 11.05
C LEU A 58 10.91 2.96 10.88
N LYS A 59 9.73 3.52 11.23
CA LYS A 59 9.44 4.95 11.11
C LYS A 59 10.41 5.85 11.84
N LYS A 60 11.04 5.36 12.91
CA LYS A 60 12.01 6.13 13.68
C LYS A 60 13.34 6.34 12.94
N LEU A 61 13.59 5.56 11.88
CA LEU A 61 14.90 5.47 11.22
C LEU A 61 15.01 6.29 9.93
N GLY A 62 13.92 6.90 9.44
CA GLY A 62 13.96 7.60 8.16
C GLY A 62 12.76 8.49 7.88
N ARG A 63 12.89 9.33 6.85
CA ARG A 63 11.79 10.18 6.38
C ARG A 63 10.78 9.36 5.58
N GLN A 64 9.50 9.59 5.84
CA GLN A 64 8.43 8.79 5.26
C GLN A 64 7.41 9.65 4.56
N TYR A 65 6.99 9.18 3.39
CA TYR A 65 5.93 9.76 2.60
C TYR A 65 4.85 8.71 2.37
N TRP A 66 3.58 9.13 2.35
CA TRP A 66 2.40 8.26 2.26
C TRP A 66 2.43 7.03 3.20
N PRO A 67 2.42 7.24 4.53
CA PRO A 67 2.40 6.17 5.54
C PRO A 67 1.41 5.04 5.27
N ALA A 68 0.16 5.40 5.00
CA ALA A 68 -0.92 4.43 4.82
C ALA A 68 -0.71 3.52 3.62
N ILE A 69 -0.21 4.07 2.51
CA ILE A 69 0.12 3.30 1.30
C ILE A 69 1.30 2.39 1.57
N THR A 70 2.34 2.90 2.25
CA THR A 70 3.52 2.10 2.59
C THR A 70 3.15 0.86 3.40
N VAL A 71 2.34 1.03 4.46
CA VAL A 71 1.86 -0.09 5.28
C VAL A 71 0.99 -1.07 4.47
N ALA A 72 0.07 -0.55 3.67
CA ALA A 72 -0.81 -1.39 2.84
C ALA A 72 -0.01 -2.21 1.82
N CYS A 73 0.96 -1.59 1.14
CA CYS A 73 1.85 -2.28 0.21
C CYS A 73 2.69 -3.34 0.93
N HIS A 74 3.20 -3.07 2.13
CA HIS A 74 3.97 -4.05 2.91
C HIS A 74 3.12 -5.29 3.15
N TYR A 75 1.90 -5.11 3.68
CA TYR A 75 0.98 -6.21 3.88
C TYR A 75 0.73 -7.00 2.59
N LEU A 76 0.39 -6.32 1.48
CA LEU A 76 0.11 -7.01 0.21
C LEU A 76 1.34 -7.77 -0.32
N PHE A 77 2.55 -7.28 -0.09
CA PHE A 77 3.79 -7.96 -0.48
C PHE A 77 4.10 -9.13 0.46
N THR A 78 3.78 -9.04 1.75
CA THR A 78 3.94 -10.19 2.67
C THR A 78 3.03 -11.35 2.34
N ARG A 79 1.89 -11.11 1.66
CA ARG A 79 1.00 -12.18 1.15
C ARG A 79 1.64 -12.98 0.00
N ILE A 80 2.80 -12.55 -0.47
CA ILE A 80 3.54 -13.15 -1.55
C ILE A 80 4.81 -13.80 -1.01
N ASP A 81 5.68 -13.00 -0.42
CA ASP A 81 7.03 -13.36 -0.02
C ASP A 81 7.41 -12.46 1.15
N ILE A 82 7.33 -12.99 2.37
CA ILE A 82 7.57 -12.23 3.61
C ILE A 82 9.02 -11.72 3.66
N PRO A 83 10.07 -12.55 3.50
CA PRO A 83 11.45 -12.07 3.51
C PRO A 83 11.71 -10.94 2.50
N MET A 84 11.23 -11.10 1.26
CA MET A 84 11.43 -10.09 0.22
C MET A 84 10.63 -8.81 0.50
N ALA A 85 9.41 -8.92 1.04
CA ALA A 85 8.61 -7.76 1.43
C ALA A 85 9.27 -6.94 2.54
N ASN A 86 9.83 -7.62 3.54
CA ASN A 86 10.57 -7.00 4.63
C ASN A 86 11.83 -6.29 4.10
N ASP A 87 12.67 -6.97 3.30
CA ASP A 87 13.85 -6.38 2.64
C ASP A 87 13.47 -5.14 1.82
N PHE A 88 12.43 -5.25 0.99
CA PHE A 88 11.95 -4.16 0.15
C PHE A 88 11.59 -2.93 0.99
N MET A 89 10.82 -3.12 2.06
CA MET A 89 10.35 -2.00 2.88
C MET A 89 11.43 -1.43 3.81
N GLU A 90 12.30 -2.26 4.35
CA GLU A 90 13.46 -1.81 5.13
C GLU A 90 14.36 -0.93 4.28
N ARG A 91 14.70 -1.37 3.07
CA ARG A 91 15.50 -0.60 2.12
C ARG A 91 14.78 0.68 1.71
N TYR A 92 13.50 0.60 1.36
CA TYR A 92 12.72 1.77 0.99
C TYR A 92 12.67 2.82 2.11
N LEU A 93 12.55 2.42 3.37
CA LEU A 93 12.39 3.33 4.52
C LEU A 93 13.72 3.87 5.05
N THR A 94 14.72 3.00 5.19
CA THR A 94 16.02 3.35 5.79
C THR A 94 17.02 3.85 4.75
N GLY A 95 16.92 3.35 3.51
CA GLY A 95 17.91 3.59 2.45
C GLY A 95 19.16 2.72 2.56
N VAL A 96 19.27 1.86 3.59
CA VAL A 96 20.40 0.96 3.77
C VAL A 96 20.37 -0.12 2.69
N GLY A 97 21.53 -0.49 2.14
CA GLY A 97 21.66 -1.58 1.17
C GLY A 97 21.08 -1.30 -0.22
N ILE A 98 20.81 -0.03 -0.56
CA ILE A 98 20.37 0.38 -1.90
C ILE A 98 21.60 0.68 -2.77
N ASP A 99 21.73 -0.04 -3.89
CA ASP A 99 22.62 0.33 -4.98
C ASP A 99 21.92 1.37 -5.86
N THR A 100 22.36 2.62 -5.80
CA THR A 100 21.61 3.77 -6.32
C THR A 100 21.50 3.81 -7.84
N LEU A 101 22.29 3.03 -8.58
CA LEU A 101 22.37 3.14 -10.03
C LEU A 101 21.27 2.37 -10.77
N THR A 102 20.84 1.22 -10.26
CA THR A 102 19.92 0.33 -10.97
C THR A 102 18.87 -0.33 -10.08
N ASP A 103 18.88 -0.09 -8.77
CA ASP A 103 17.95 -0.70 -7.83
C ASP A 103 16.53 -0.12 -7.95
N PRO A 104 15.51 -0.94 -8.26
CA PRO A 104 14.10 -0.56 -8.24
C PRO A 104 13.65 0.17 -6.97
N VAL A 105 14.12 -0.29 -5.80
CA VAL A 105 13.76 0.28 -4.51
C VAL A 105 14.40 1.65 -4.33
N GLY A 106 15.64 1.81 -4.78
CA GLY A 106 16.38 3.07 -4.81
C GLY A 106 15.72 4.14 -5.67
N VAL A 107 15.28 3.75 -6.88
CA VAL A 107 14.53 4.64 -7.77
C VAL A 107 13.22 5.07 -7.11
N LEU A 108 12.46 4.15 -6.54
CA LEU A 108 11.21 4.50 -5.83
C LEU A 108 11.48 5.47 -4.67
N ARG A 109 12.46 5.15 -3.82
CA ARG A 109 12.83 5.97 -2.64
C ARG A 109 13.25 7.38 -3.04
N SER A 110 13.94 7.53 -4.16
CA SER A 110 14.38 8.84 -4.66
C SER A 110 13.23 9.62 -5.33
N GLN A 111 12.35 8.92 -6.04
CA GLN A 111 11.24 9.52 -6.76
C GLN A 111 10.13 10.04 -5.83
N ILE A 112 9.73 9.27 -4.82
CA ILE A 112 8.60 9.60 -3.94
C ILE A 112 8.73 10.99 -3.26
N PRO A 113 9.87 11.36 -2.66
CA PRO A 113 10.08 12.70 -2.09
C PRO A 113 9.95 13.82 -3.14
N LEU A 114 10.48 13.61 -4.35
CA LEU A 114 10.42 14.60 -5.43
C LEU A 114 8.96 14.85 -5.84
N GLU A 115 8.17 13.78 -5.95
CA GLU A 115 6.74 13.89 -6.24
C GLU A 115 5.97 14.63 -5.14
N ALA A 116 6.35 14.45 -3.88
CA ALA A 116 5.72 15.14 -2.75
C ALA A 116 5.95 16.67 -2.75
N THR A 117 7.07 17.11 -3.34
CA THR A 117 7.44 18.53 -3.43
C THR A 117 6.90 19.26 -4.65
N LYS A 118 6.28 18.56 -5.61
CA LYS A 118 5.70 19.20 -6.80
C LYS A 118 4.50 20.08 -6.45
N ARG A 119 4.29 21.13 -7.26
CA ARG A 119 3.14 22.03 -7.16
C ARG A 119 1.82 21.28 -7.26
N VAL A 120 1.73 20.35 -8.22
CA VAL A 120 0.61 19.41 -8.35
C VAL A 120 1.09 18.08 -7.81
N ARG A 121 0.59 17.70 -6.64
CA ARG A 121 0.96 16.44 -5.99
C ARG A 121 0.22 15.28 -6.64
N PRO A 122 0.87 14.12 -6.83
CA PRO A 122 0.15 12.93 -7.24
C PRO A 122 -0.83 12.52 -6.14
N VAL A 123 -1.92 11.89 -6.56
CA VAL A 123 -2.86 11.29 -5.62
C VAL A 123 -2.40 9.90 -5.20
N GLY A 124 -3.09 9.35 -4.20
CA GLY A 124 -2.71 8.08 -3.60
C GLY A 124 -2.70 6.89 -4.55
N ASP A 125 -3.63 6.75 -5.51
CA ASP A 125 -3.63 5.61 -6.43
C ASP A 125 -2.42 5.62 -7.37
N GLN A 126 -1.96 6.81 -7.76
CA GLN A 126 -0.75 6.96 -8.56
C GLN A 126 0.49 6.55 -7.74
N ILE A 127 0.58 7.01 -6.49
CA ILE A 127 1.68 6.63 -5.58
C ILE A 127 1.69 5.13 -5.32
N PHE A 128 0.53 4.54 -5.03
CA PHE A 128 0.38 3.10 -4.87
C PHE A 128 0.86 2.35 -6.12
N GLY A 129 0.53 2.87 -7.32
CA GLY A 129 1.02 2.34 -8.59
C GLY A 129 2.54 2.32 -8.69
N LEU A 130 3.25 3.35 -8.19
CA LEU A 130 4.71 3.38 -8.17
C LEU A 130 5.29 2.26 -7.29
N PHE A 131 4.71 2.04 -6.10
CA PHE A 131 5.09 0.92 -5.23
C PHE A 131 4.91 -0.42 -5.92
N ALA A 132 3.77 -0.64 -6.57
CA ALA A 132 3.50 -1.88 -7.30
C ALA A 132 4.50 -2.09 -8.45
N PHE A 133 4.87 -1.05 -9.20
CA PHE A 133 5.87 -1.18 -10.26
C PHE A 133 7.26 -1.48 -9.72
N ALA A 134 7.68 -0.82 -8.64
CA ALA A 134 8.97 -1.07 -8.02
C ALA A 134 9.06 -2.49 -7.46
N TRP A 135 8.00 -2.95 -6.78
CA TRP A 135 7.90 -4.33 -6.31
C TRP A 135 8.02 -5.32 -7.46
N ASN A 136 7.22 -5.16 -8.52
CA ASN A 136 7.26 -6.05 -9.67
C ASN A 136 8.64 -6.05 -10.35
N ALA A 137 9.29 -4.89 -10.48
CA ALA A 137 10.64 -4.82 -11.04
C ALA A 137 11.63 -5.62 -10.18
N ARG A 138 11.64 -5.39 -8.86
CA ARG A 138 12.48 -6.13 -7.91
C ARG A 138 12.25 -7.63 -7.98
N ARG A 139 10.97 -8.05 -7.96
CA ARG A 139 10.59 -9.47 -7.92
C ARG A 139 10.96 -10.23 -9.19
N ASN A 140 10.99 -9.53 -10.32
CA ASN A 140 11.39 -10.10 -11.60
C ASN A 140 12.90 -9.91 -11.88
N GLY A 141 13.70 -9.46 -10.91
CA GLY A 141 15.13 -9.17 -11.10
C GLY A 141 15.41 -8.10 -12.16
N ARG A 142 14.45 -7.22 -12.43
CA ARG A 142 14.58 -6.15 -13.43
C ARG A 142 15.25 -4.94 -12.80
N GLU A 143 16.33 -4.50 -13.42
CA GLU A 143 16.94 -3.22 -13.12
C GLU A 143 16.02 -2.05 -13.47
N GLN A 144 16.11 -0.97 -12.70
CA GLN A 144 15.44 0.29 -12.97
C GLN A 144 16.44 1.44 -12.94
N LYS A 145 16.66 2.09 -14.08
CA LYS A 145 17.60 3.23 -14.22
C LYS A 145 16.92 4.59 -14.27
N GLN A 146 15.60 4.60 -14.46
CA GLN A 146 14.81 5.81 -14.65
C GLN A 146 13.61 5.81 -13.71
N ASN A 147 13.10 6.99 -13.37
CA ASN A 147 11.87 7.12 -12.60
C ASN A 147 10.70 6.36 -13.25
N TYR A 148 9.86 5.78 -12.40
CA TYR A 148 8.63 5.12 -12.84
C TYR A 148 7.67 6.15 -13.42
N LYS A 149 7.02 5.80 -14.53
CA LYS A 149 6.00 6.67 -15.13
C LYS A 149 4.78 6.71 -14.21
N LEU A 150 4.47 7.91 -13.71
CA LEU A 150 3.18 8.17 -13.07
C LEU A 150 2.07 7.94 -14.09
N ARG A 151 1.18 6.99 -13.79
CA ARG A 151 0.00 6.75 -14.63
C ARG A 151 -1.06 7.81 -14.39
N LYS A 152 -1.96 7.97 -15.37
CA LYS A 152 -3.22 8.70 -15.15
C LYS A 152 -4.00 8.02 -14.00
N HIS A 153 -4.81 8.81 -13.31
CA HIS A 153 -5.73 8.31 -12.29
C HIS A 153 -6.47 7.07 -12.79
N SER A 154 -6.43 6.01 -12.00
CA SER A 154 -7.03 4.73 -12.36
C SER A 154 -7.98 4.27 -11.27
N ARG A 155 -9.17 3.83 -11.68
CA ARG A 155 -10.08 3.11 -10.79
C ARG A 155 -9.61 1.69 -10.51
N ILE A 156 -8.90 1.10 -11.46
CA ILE A 156 -8.46 -0.30 -11.45
C ILE A 156 -7.18 -0.43 -10.63
N ARG A 157 -7.08 -1.51 -9.84
CA ARG A 157 -5.88 -1.82 -9.05
C ARG A 157 -4.66 -1.99 -9.96
N PRO A 158 -3.49 -1.43 -9.59
CA PRO A 158 -2.26 -1.78 -10.29
C PRO A 158 -1.97 -3.26 -10.06
N LYS A 159 -1.43 -3.93 -11.09
CA LYS A 159 -1.06 -5.34 -10.96
C LYS A 159 0.11 -5.46 -9.98
N ILE A 160 -0.05 -6.24 -8.91
CA ILE A 160 1.07 -6.76 -8.11
C ILE A 160 1.32 -8.18 -8.64
N ASP A 161 2.47 -8.39 -9.29
CA ASP A 161 2.84 -9.69 -9.83
C ASP A 161 2.80 -10.72 -8.70
N GLY A 162 2.29 -11.91 -9.00
CA GLY A 162 2.11 -13.10 -8.15
C GLY A 162 1.37 -12.87 -6.83
N PHE A 163 0.54 -11.83 -6.71
CA PHE A 163 -0.42 -11.71 -5.62
C PHE A 163 -1.47 -12.84 -5.71
N PRO A 164 -1.80 -13.54 -4.60
CA PRO A 164 -2.76 -14.64 -4.61
C PRO A 164 -4.14 -14.17 -5.07
N ARG A 165 -4.75 -14.88 -6.03
CA ARG A 165 -6.04 -14.47 -6.63
C ARG A 165 -7.21 -14.73 -5.68
N GLU A 166 -7.09 -15.77 -4.86
CA GLU A 166 -8.05 -16.20 -3.85
C GLU A 166 -8.24 -15.17 -2.72
N LEU A 167 -7.29 -14.25 -2.55
CA LEU A 167 -7.42 -13.15 -1.59
C LEU A 167 -8.17 -11.94 -2.17
N LEU A 168 -8.38 -11.90 -3.50
CA LEU A 168 -9.11 -10.83 -4.15
C LEU A 168 -10.61 -11.01 -3.91
N LEU A 169 -11.32 -9.90 -3.70
CA LEU A 169 -12.77 -9.92 -3.48
C LEU A 169 -13.46 -9.73 -4.84
N GLU A 170 -14.45 -10.58 -5.14
CA GLU A 170 -15.13 -10.57 -6.44
C GLU A 170 -16.15 -9.43 -6.56
N ARG A 171 -16.75 -9.00 -5.44
CA ARG A 171 -17.73 -7.91 -5.39
C ARG A 171 -17.57 -7.04 -4.15
N GLN A 172 -17.98 -5.78 -4.29
CA GLN A 172 -18.08 -4.83 -3.16
C GLN A 172 -19.10 -5.30 -2.10
N GLU A 173 -20.03 -6.17 -2.51
CA GLU A 173 -21.16 -6.75 -1.75
C GLU A 173 -20.76 -7.87 -0.77
N GLU A 174 -19.50 -8.33 -0.75
CA GLU A 174 -19.02 -9.23 0.32
C GLU A 174 -18.80 -8.52 1.67
N LEU A 175 -19.09 -7.22 1.72
CA LEU A 175 -19.14 -6.39 2.90
C LEU A 175 -20.40 -5.53 2.80
N PRO A 176 -21.21 -5.40 3.88
CA PRO A 176 -22.52 -4.77 3.80
C PRO A 176 -22.40 -3.34 3.24
N LEU A 177 -23.12 -3.08 2.14
CA LEU A 177 -23.36 -1.75 1.60
C LEU A 177 -24.39 -1.10 2.51
N PHE A 178 -23.98 -0.12 3.31
CA PHE A 178 -24.96 0.84 3.82
C PHE A 178 -25.09 1.93 2.77
N GLU A 179 -26.30 2.02 2.21
CA GLU A 179 -26.74 3.15 1.41
C GLU A 179 -26.64 4.40 2.32
N GLU A 180 -26.04 5.47 1.80
CA GLU A 180 -26.07 6.76 2.47
C GLU A 180 -27.55 7.17 2.54
N GLU A 181 -28.15 7.16 3.74
CA GLU A 181 -29.43 7.83 3.95
C GLU A 181 -29.20 9.32 3.64
N GLU A 182 -29.77 9.78 2.53
CA GLU A 182 -29.85 11.20 2.19
C GLU A 182 -30.68 11.89 3.30
N GLU A 183 -30.01 12.72 4.11
CA GLU A 183 -30.64 13.69 5.03
C GLU A 183 -31.44 14.77 4.27
#